data_AF-A0A961QMR4-F1
#
_entry.id   AF-A0A961QMR4-F1
#
_cell.length_a   1.000
_cell.length_b   1.000
_cell.length_c   1.000
_cell.angle_alpha   90.00
_cell.angle_beta   90.00
_cell.angle_gamma   90.00
#
_symmetry.space_group_name_H-M   'P 1'
#
loop_
_entity.id
_entity.type
_entity.pdbx_description
1 polymer ?
#
loop_
_entity_poly.entity_id
_entity_poly.type
_entity_poly.pdbx_seq_one_letter_code
_entity_poly.pdbx_strand_id
1 'polypeptide(L)'
;MRKWVKIGTGLVALGVVAFFGVAPGIVENGQNRTTAHEPWPVSAAARKLHAGLVIGDWHSDALLWDRDLRRRTDRGHVDLPRLRDGNVALQVFTTVTKSPKGQNYEHNTADAPDNITPLVMVQLRPPTSWFDLTERALDQAARLARVAGQAPDELRIIRTRADLQALLDARAAGATVTGGLLGAEGGHALSGDIDNLARLHDAGFRLLGLTHFFDNELGGSLHGEGGSGAGLSPFGHEVLAQMIARDMVIDLAHASPQMAREVLAQDGARPIVSHTGIYSHCPTQRNFPD
;
A
#
# COMPACT_ATOMS: atom_id res chain seq x y z
N MET A 1 24.98 -8.72 -44.83
CA MET A 1 24.86 -7.79 -43.68
C MET A 1 23.42 -7.53 -43.23
N ARG A 2 22.49 -7.03 -44.07
CA ARG A 2 21.08 -6.74 -43.64
C ARG A 2 20.31 -7.90 -42.98
N LYS A 3 20.52 -9.15 -43.41
CA LYS A 3 19.85 -10.34 -42.82
C LYS A 3 20.31 -10.64 -41.39
N TRP A 4 21.63 -10.55 -41.14
CA TRP A 4 22.23 -10.75 -39.82
C TRP A 4 21.89 -9.62 -38.84
N VAL A 5 21.81 -8.38 -39.33
CA VAL A 5 21.31 -7.24 -38.54
C VAL A 5 19.84 -7.46 -38.13
N LYS A 6 18.97 -7.87 -39.06
CA LYS A 6 17.56 -8.15 -38.76
C LYS A 6 17.38 -9.30 -37.75
N ILE A 7 18.16 -10.37 -37.88
CA ILE A 7 18.15 -11.50 -36.93
C ILE A 7 18.65 -11.04 -35.56
N GLY A 8 19.75 -10.27 -35.52
CA GLY A 8 20.28 -9.70 -34.28
C GLY A 8 19.27 -8.79 -33.57
N THR A 9 18.63 -7.86 -34.29
CA THR A 9 17.58 -7.00 -33.73
C THR A 9 16.37 -7.80 -33.24
N GLY A 10 15.96 -8.84 -33.97
CA GLY A 10 14.86 -9.72 -33.56
C GLY A 10 15.16 -10.50 -32.28
N LEU A 11 16.39 -11.01 -32.13
CA LEU A 11 16.83 -11.70 -30.91
C LEU A 11 16.93 -10.76 -29.72
N VAL A 12 17.42 -9.54 -29.92
CA VAL A 12 17.44 -8.51 -28.88
C VAL A 12 16.02 -8.13 -28.45
N ALA A 13 15.11 -7.91 -29.41
CA ALA A 13 13.71 -7.61 -29.09
C ALA A 13 13.04 -8.76 -28.32
N LEU A 14 13.28 -10.02 -28.73
CA LEU A 14 12.77 -11.19 -28.01
C LEU A 14 13.36 -11.28 -26.59
N GLY A 15 14.66 -11.05 -26.45
CA GLY A 15 15.34 -11.04 -25.15
C GLY A 15 14.79 -9.94 -24.22
N VAL A 16 14.50 -8.76 -24.75
CA VAL A 16 13.86 -7.65 -24.04
C VAL A 16 12.45 -8.03 -23.59
N VAL A 17 11.61 -8.57 -24.48
CA VAL A 17 10.24 -9.02 -24.14
C VAL A 17 10.27 -10.11 -23.08
N ALA A 18 11.17 -11.09 -23.22
CA ALA A 18 11.33 -12.16 -22.24
C ALA A 18 11.81 -11.63 -20.88
N PHE A 19 12.77 -10.70 -20.88
CA PHE A 19 13.26 -10.07 -19.65
C PHE A 19 12.13 -9.32 -18.93
N PHE A 20 11.45 -8.40 -19.59
CA PHE A 20 10.39 -7.62 -18.95
C PHE A 20 9.13 -8.43 -18.65
N GLY A 21 8.87 -9.53 -19.36
CA GLY A 21 7.76 -10.45 -19.06
C GLY A 21 8.02 -11.39 -17.87
N VAL A 22 9.29 -11.65 -17.51
CA VAL A 22 9.65 -12.65 -16.48
C VAL A 22 10.31 -12.00 -15.25
N ALA A 23 11.17 -11.00 -15.44
CA ALA A 23 11.96 -10.38 -14.38
C ALA A 23 11.12 -9.80 -13.23
N PRO A 24 9.99 -9.09 -13.47
CA PRO A 24 9.11 -8.64 -12.39
C PRO A 24 8.66 -9.79 -11.47
N GLY A 25 8.28 -10.93 -12.05
CA GLY A 25 7.83 -12.09 -11.32
C GLY A 25 8.95 -12.77 -10.51
N ILE A 26 10.18 -12.79 -11.04
CA ILE A 26 11.35 -13.29 -10.32
C ILE A 26 11.67 -12.42 -9.12
N VAL A 27 11.68 -11.09 -9.30
CA VAL A 27 11.96 -10.14 -8.21
C VAL A 27 10.90 -10.26 -7.11
N GLU A 28 9.62 -10.30 -7.50
CA GLU A 28 8.52 -10.50 -6.56
C GLU A 28 8.64 -11.81 -5.79
N ASN A 29 8.91 -12.95 -6.46
CA ASN A 29 9.06 -14.24 -5.77
C ASN A 29 10.20 -14.22 -4.74
N GLY A 30 11.22 -13.39 -4.94
CA GLY A 30 12.30 -13.21 -3.98
C GLY A 30 11.88 -12.48 -2.71
N GLN A 31 10.90 -11.57 -2.80
CA GLN A 31 10.56 -10.58 -1.76
C GLN A 31 9.17 -10.78 -1.14
N ASN A 32 8.19 -11.24 -1.92
CA ASN A 32 6.79 -11.47 -1.53
C ASN A 32 6.50 -12.98 -1.43
N ARG A 33 7.24 -13.65 -0.54
CA ARG A 33 7.23 -15.10 -0.41
C ARG A 33 6.01 -15.60 0.35
N THR A 34 5.38 -16.63 -0.18
CA THR A 34 4.41 -17.45 0.54
C THR A 34 5.12 -18.65 1.15
N THR A 35 4.77 -19.01 2.38
CA THR A 35 5.26 -20.24 3.02
C THR A 35 4.22 -21.32 2.83
N ALA A 36 4.59 -22.41 2.16
CA ALA A 36 3.74 -23.58 2.07
C ALA A 36 3.50 -24.15 3.46
N HIS A 37 2.24 -24.46 3.78
CA HIS A 37 1.84 -25.08 5.03
C HIS A 37 0.69 -26.05 4.81
N GLU A 38 0.57 -27.06 5.66
CA GLU A 38 -0.59 -27.95 5.69
C GLU A 38 -1.86 -27.15 6.08
N PRO A 39 -3.05 -27.51 5.58
CA PRO A 39 -4.28 -26.87 6.01
C PRO A 39 -4.46 -26.94 7.52
N TRP A 40 -4.69 -25.79 8.16
CA TRP A 40 -4.99 -25.75 9.59
C TRP A 40 -6.35 -26.42 9.85
N PRO A 41 -6.47 -27.28 10.89
CA PRO A 41 -7.76 -27.86 11.25
C PRO A 41 -8.70 -26.78 11.78
N VAL A 42 -9.62 -26.29 10.94
CA VAL A 42 -10.64 -25.31 11.33
C VAL A 42 -11.94 -26.02 11.70
N SER A 43 -12.41 -25.83 12.94
CA SER A 43 -13.66 -26.41 13.43
C SER A 43 -14.89 -25.87 12.67
N ALA A 44 -15.99 -26.64 12.65
CA ALA A 44 -17.23 -26.19 12.04
C ALA A 44 -17.76 -24.89 12.69
N ALA A 45 -17.57 -24.75 14.01
CA ALA A 45 -17.93 -23.54 14.74
C ALA A 45 -17.12 -22.32 14.28
N ALA A 46 -15.80 -22.47 14.11
CA ALA A 46 -14.93 -21.40 13.62
C ALA A 46 -15.27 -21.00 12.17
N ARG A 47 -15.55 -21.97 11.29
CA ARG A 47 -16.01 -21.68 9.91
C ARG A 47 -17.33 -20.91 9.90
N LYS A 48 -18.29 -21.32 10.74
CA LYS A 48 -19.58 -20.64 10.86
C LYS A 48 -19.42 -19.21 11.38
N LEU A 49 -18.59 -19.01 12.40
CA LEU A 49 -18.27 -17.67 12.91
C LEU A 49 -17.65 -16.82 11.82
N HIS A 50 -16.58 -17.31 11.18
CA HIS A 50 -15.84 -16.58 10.15
C HIS A 50 -16.71 -16.17 8.97
N ALA A 51 -17.62 -17.06 8.52
CA ALA A 51 -18.56 -16.77 7.44
C ALA A 51 -19.59 -15.67 7.79
N GLY A 52 -19.85 -15.41 9.09
CA GLY A 52 -20.75 -14.37 9.55
C GLY A 52 -20.10 -13.02 9.85
N LEU A 53 -18.77 -12.91 9.73
CA LEU A 53 -18.04 -11.67 10.02
C LEU A 53 -18.04 -10.71 8.81
N VAL A 54 -17.94 -9.42 9.11
CA VAL A 54 -17.50 -8.40 8.16
C VAL A 54 -16.00 -8.17 8.43
N ILE A 55 -15.16 -8.73 7.57
CA ILE A 55 -13.71 -8.69 7.76
C ILE A 55 -13.12 -7.53 6.96
N GLY A 56 -12.38 -6.66 7.64
CA GLY A 56 -11.59 -5.60 7.03
C GLY A 56 -10.10 -5.84 7.26
N ASP A 57 -9.30 -5.78 6.19
CA ASP A 57 -7.85 -5.70 6.28
C ASP A 57 -7.39 -4.27 5.97
N TRP A 58 -6.62 -3.67 6.88
CA TRP A 58 -6.31 -2.24 6.87
C TRP A 58 -5.03 -1.89 6.12
N HIS A 59 -4.29 -2.87 5.59
CA HIS A 59 -3.04 -2.59 4.91
C HIS A 59 -2.64 -3.72 3.95
N SER A 60 -2.28 -3.38 2.70
CA SER A 60 -1.63 -4.33 1.80
C SER A 60 -0.86 -3.67 0.67
N ASP A 61 0.34 -4.16 0.41
CA ASP A 61 1.22 -3.64 -0.66
C ASP A 61 0.99 -4.33 -2.00
N ALA A 62 -0.24 -4.80 -2.26
CA ALA A 62 -0.53 -5.58 -3.45
C ALA A 62 -0.26 -4.80 -4.75
N LEU A 63 -0.37 -3.46 -4.69
CA LEU A 63 -0.22 -2.55 -5.85
C LEU A 63 1.23 -2.28 -6.27
N LEU A 64 2.19 -2.56 -5.38
CA LEU A 64 3.62 -2.46 -5.68
C LEU A 64 4.05 -3.45 -6.78
N TRP A 65 3.34 -4.58 -6.90
CA TRP A 65 3.68 -5.70 -7.76
C TRP A 65 2.89 -5.69 -9.07
N ASP A 66 3.51 -6.19 -10.15
CA ASP A 66 2.87 -6.30 -11.47
C ASP A 66 2.08 -7.63 -11.58
N ARG A 67 1.02 -7.74 -10.78
CA ARG A 67 0.11 -8.90 -10.79
C ARG A 67 -1.29 -8.51 -11.23
N ASP A 68 -1.93 -9.43 -11.95
CA ASP A 68 -3.38 -9.37 -12.19
C ASP A 68 -4.12 -9.84 -10.93
N LEU A 69 -4.57 -8.89 -10.09
CA LEU A 69 -5.28 -9.19 -8.84
C LEU A 69 -6.58 -9.99 -9.05
N ARG A 70 -7.12 -10.05 -10.27
CA ARG A 70 -8.34 -10.84 -10.58
C ARG A 70 -8.06 -12.34 -10.63
N ARG A 71 -6.79 -12.74 -10.70
CA ARG A 71 -6.39 -14.14 -10.87
C ARG A 71 -5.69 -14.63 -9.62
N ARG A 72 -6.06 -15.84 -9.21
CA ARG A 72 -5.33 -16.56 -8.17
C ARG A 72 -3.92 -16.86 -8.67
N THR A 73 -2.93 -16.47 -7.90
CA THR A 73 -1.51 -16.73 -8.21
C THR A 73 -0.89 -17.68 -7.18
N ASP A 74 0.28 -18.22 -7.48
CA ASP A 74 1.12 -18.97 -6.54
C ASP A 74 2.08 -18.07 -5.74
N ARG A 75 2.13 -16.77 -6.07
CA ARG A 75 3.03 -15.78 -5.46
C ARG A 75 2.33 -14.63 -4.73
N GLY A 76 2.94 -14.22 -3.62
CA GLY A 76 2.46 -13.25 -2.63
C GLY A 76 1.03 -13.48 -2.13
N HIS A 77 0.50 -12.50 -1.39
CA HIS A 77 -0.57 -12.77 -0.42
C HIS A 77 -1.98 -12.32 -0.82
N VAL A 78 -2.11 -11.29 -1.65
CA VAL A 78 -3.41 -10.66 -1.97
C VAL A 78 -3.77 -10.83 -3.43
N ASP A 79 -4.92 -11.46 -3.68
CA ASP A 79 -5.67 -11.45 -4.94
C ASP A 79 -7.18 -11.59 -4.65
N LEU A 80 -8.05 -11.15 -5.57
CA LEU A 80 -9.50 -11.11 -5.38
C LEU A 80 -10.09 -12.50 -5.08
N PRO A 81 -9.66 -13.60 -5.73
CA PRO A 81 -10.09 -14.94 -5.33
C PRO A 81 -9.76 -15.27 -3.86
N ARG A 82 -8.55 -14.97 -3.38
CA ARG A 82 -8.18 -15.17 -1.96
C ARG A 82 -9.00 -14.31 -1.02
N LEU A 83 -9.21 -13.03 -1.34
CA LEU A 83 -10.01 -12.12 -0.52
C LEU A 83 -11.45 -12.62 -0.39
N ARG A 84 -12.03 -13.12 -1.49
CA ARG A 84 -13.36 -13.74 -1.49
C ARG A 84 -13.39 -15.01 -0.65
N ASP A 85 -12.45 -15.93 -0.88
CA ASP A 85 -12.39 -17.20 -0.14
C ASP A 85 -12.17 -16.97 1.37
N GLY A 86 -11.46 -15.89 1.72
CA GLY A 86 -11.22 -15.40 3.07
C GLY A 86 -12.33 -14.51 3.66
N ASN A 87 -13.48 -14.36 3.00
CA ASN A 87 -14.59 -13.50 3.46
C ASN A 87 -14.17 -12.03 3.76
N VAL A 88 -13.15 -11.52 3.06
CA VAL A 88 -12.67 -10.14 3.24
C VAL A 88 -13.65 -9.18 2.56
N ALA A 89 -14.39 -8.44 3.38
CA ALA A 89 -15.35 -7.45 2.95
C ALA A 89 -14.65 -6.18 2.46
N LEU A 90 -13.63 -5.71 3.17
CA LEU A 90 -12.90 -4.48 2.85
C LEU A 90 -11.39 -4.76 2.87
N GLN A 91 -10.69 -4.35 1.83
CA GLN A 91 -9.23 -4.36 1.75
C GLN A 91 -8.74 -2.93 1.54
N VAL A 92 -7.84 -2.47 2.39
CA VAL A 92 -7.05 -1.27 2.10
C VAL A 92 -5.87 -1.68 1.21
N PHE A 93 -5.79 -1.04 0.05
CA PHE A 93 -4.66 -1.18 -0.87
C PHE A 93 -3.77 0.05 -0.71
N THR A 94 -2.60 -0.13 -0.12
CA THR A 94 -1.62 0.93 0.09
C THR A 94 -0.69 1.04 -1.11
N THR A 95 -0.34 2.29 -1.45
CA THR A 95 0.74 2.55 -2.40
C THR A 95 2.03 2.81 -1.64
N VAL A 96 3.05 2.00 -1.91
CA VAL A 96 4.40 2.23 -1.40
C VAL A 96 5.20 2.91 -2.49
N THR A 97 5.73 4.09 -2.20
CA THR A 97 6.41 4.91 -3.22
C THR A 97 7.91 4.99 -3.02
N LYS A 98 8.48 4.75 -1.84
CA LYS A 98 9.94 4.69 -1.64
C LYS A 98 10.32 3.71 -0.53
N SER A 99 11.39 2.96 -0.75
CA SER A 99 12.04 2.11 0.27
C SER A 99 13.55 2.39 0.27
N PRO A 100 14.15 2.76 1.42
CA PRO A 100 15.56 3.11 1.49
C PRO A 100 16.46 1.88 1.31
N LYS A 101 17.54 1.98 0.54
CA LYS A 101 18.53 0.90 0.42
C LYS A 101 19.16 0.60 1.78
N GLY A 102 19.19 -0.68 2.16
CA GLY A 102 19.64 -1.10 3.49
C GLY A 102 18.56 -0.95 4.57
N GLN A 103 17.29 -0.85 4.17
CA GLN A 103 16.12 -0.76 5.04
C GLN A 103 16.20 -1.71 6.24
N ASN A 104 16.03 -1.15 7.43
CA ASN A 104 15.99 -1.86 8.69
C ASN A 104 15.05 -1.16 9.69
N TYR A 105 14.83 -1.73 10.87
CA TYR A 105 13.89 -1.16 11.85
C TYR A 105 14.54 -0.18 12.83
N GLU A 106 15.86 -0.09 12.81
CA GLU A 106 16.68 0.67 13.75
C GLU A 106 16.88 2.11 13.29
N HIS A 107 17.33 2.30 12.05
CA HIS A 107 17.71 3.60 11.50
C HIS A 107 17.85 3.60 9.97
N ASN A 108 17.18 4.54 9.30
CA ASN A 108 17.30 4.78 7.87
C ASN A 108 17.27 6.28 7.55
N THR A 109 18.09 6.69 6.59
CA THR A 109 18.14 8.07 6.10
C THR A 109 17.22 8.30 4.90
N ALA A 110 16.66 9.50 4.80
CA ALA A 110 15.86 9.93 3.66
C ALA A 110 16.67 9.98 2.35
N ASP A 111 17.99 10.19 2.43
CA ASP A 111 18.88 10.29 1.27
C ASP A 111 19.32 8.92 0.72
N ALA A 112 18.94 7.83 1.37
CA ALA A 112 19.28 6.49 0.92
C ALA A 112 18.72 6.24 -0.50
N PRO A 113 19.48 5.55 -1.37
CA PRO A 113 18.99 5.17 -2.69
C PRO A 113 17.67 4.41 -2.60
N ASP A 114 16.75 4.66 -3.53
CA ASP A 114 15.42 4.04 -3.51
C ASP A 114 15.42 2.66 -4.17
N ASN A 115 15.03 1.63 -3.41
CA ASN A 115 14.88 0.26 -3.89
C ASN A 115 13.72 0.08 -4.87
N ILE A 116 12.72 0.99 -4.85
CA ILE A 116 11.50 0.86 -5.67
C ILE A 116 11.72 1.38 -7.09
N THR A 117 12.56 2.39 -7.30
CA THR A 117 12.90 2.93 -8.63
C THR A 117 13.31 1.85 -9.65
N PRO A 118 14.30 0.97 -9.39
CA PRO A 118 14.64 -0.09 -10.34
C PRO A 118 13.48 -1.09 -10.54
N LEU A 119 12.68 -1.35 -9.51
CA LEU A 119 11.51 -2.21 -9.60
C LEU A 119 10.46 -1.63 -10.55
N VAL A 120 10.13 -0.34 -10.45
CA VAL A 120 9.13 0.29 -11.34
C VAL A 120 9.61 0.35 -12.79
N MET A 121 10.92 0.51 -13.02
CA MET A 121 11.51 0.43 -14.37
C MET A 121 11.42 -0.99 -14.94
N VAL A 122 11.75 -2.01 -14.15
CA VAL A 122 11.65 -3.43 -14.56
C VAL A 122 10.21 -3.85 -14.79
N GLN A 123 9.24 -3.23 -14.11
CA GLN A 123 7.82 -3.45 -14.35
C GLN A 123 7.25 -2.65 -15.52
N LEU A 124 8.10 -1.93 -16.28
CA LEU A 124 7.68 -1.04 -17.39
C LEU A 124 6.57 -0.06 -16.97
N ARG A 125 6.65 0.43 -15.73
CA ARG A 125 5.77 1.49 -15.23
C ARG A 125 6.02 2.78 -16.02
N PRO A 126 5.04 3.69 -16.13
CA PRO A 126 5.20 4.93 -16.89
C PRO A 126 6.48 5.69 -16.51
N PRO A 127 7.26 6.25 -17.45
CA PRO A 127 8.49 6.98 -17.12
C PRO A 127 8.27 8.16 -16.15
N THR A 128 7.07 8.73 -16.13
CA THR A 128 6.69 9.79 -15.19
C THR A 128 6.76 9.32 -13.73
N SER A 129 6.52 8.04 -13.44
CA SER A 129 6.57 7.50 -12.07
C SER A 129 7.93 7.00 -11.61
N TRP A 130 8.96 7.10 -12.47
CA TRP A 130 10.28 6.55 -12.16
C TRP A 130 11.02 7.33 -11.09
N PHE A 131 10.83 8.65 -11.01
CA PHE A 131 11.51 9.50 -10.03
C PHE A 131 10.57 10.47 -9.31
N ASP A 132 9.33 10.58 -9.76
CA ASP A 132 8.28 11.33 -9.09
C ASP A 132 7.45 10.38 -8.22
N LEU A 133 7.50 10.59 -6.91
CA LEU A 133 6.84 9.72 -5.93
C LEU A 133 5.32 9.90 -5.95
N THR A 134 4.83 11.09 -6.30
CA THR A 134 3.40 11.34 -6.49
C THR A 134 2.87 10.61 -7.71
N GLU A 135 3.54 10.74 -8.86
CA GLU A 135 3.19 10.01 -10.09
C GLU A 135 3.23 8.48 -9.88
N ARG A 136 4.13 8.00 -9.03
CA ARG A 136 4.20 6.59 -8.64
C ARG A 136 3.01 6.12 -7.83
N ALA A 137 2.54 6.93 -6.88
CA ALA A 137 1.29 6.64 -6.17
C ALA A 137 0.10 6.65 -7.15
N LEU A 138 0.05 7.63 -8.05
CA LEU A 138 -1.02 7.77 -9.04
C LEU A 138 -1.07 6.61 -10.05
N ASP A 139 0.07 6.08 -10.51
CA ASP A 139 0.09 4.87 -11.37
C ASP A 139 -0.48 3.65 -10.63
N GLN A 140 -0.11 3.45 -9.37
CA GLN A 140 -0.62 2.36 -8.54
C GLN A 140 -2.14 2.48 -8.33
N ALA A 141 -2.62 3.69 -8.05
CA ALA A 141 -4.05 4.00 -7.95
C ALA A 141 -4.81 3.71 -9.25
N ALA A 142 -4.26 4.16 -10.39
CA ALA A 142 -4.85 3.94 -11.71
C ALA A 142 -4.94 2.45 -12.06
N ARG A 143 -4.01 1.62 -11.57
CA ARG A 143 -4.06 0.16 -11.74
C ARG A 143 -5.18 -0.48 -10.94
N LEU A 144 -5.35 -0.09 -9.68
CA LEU A 144 -6.48 -0.56 -8.87
C LEU A 144 -7.82 -0.17 -9.52
N ALA A 145 -7.92 1.07 -10.00
CA ALA A 145 -9.11 1.53 -10.71
C ALA A 145 -9.39 0.71 -11.99
N ARG A 146 -8.35 0.34 -12.75
CA ARG A 146 -8.49 -0.56 -13.91
C ARG A 146 -8.98 -1.95 -13.52
N VAL A 147 -8.49 -2.53 -12.42
CA VAL A 147 -8.96 -3.82 -11.92
C VAL A 147 -10.44 -3.74 -11.56
N ALA A 148 -10.86 -2.72 -10.82
CA ALA A 148 -12.27 -2.53 -10.45
C ALA A 148 -13.17 -2.33 -11.68
N GLY A 149 -12.71 -1.59 -12.69
CA GLY A 149 -13.45 -1.42 -13.95
C GLY A 149 -13.55 -2.69 -14.79
N GLN A 150 -12.58 -3.60 -14.67
CA GLN A 150 -12.57 -4.88 -15.38
C GLN A 150 -13.30 -6.01 -14.64
N ALA A 151 -13.49 -5.87 -13.33
CA ALA A 151 -14.15 -6.86 -12.48
C ALA A 151 -15.08 -6.18 -11.44
N PRO A 152 -16.11 -5.44 -11.88
CA PRO A 152 -16.97 -4.64 -10.99
C PRO A 152 -17.81 -5.50 -10.02
N ASP A 153 -18.05 -6.76 -10.35
CA ASP A 153 -18.73 -7.73 -9.49
C ASP A 153 -17.79 -8.34 -8.42
N GLU A 154 -16.48 -8.16 -8.56
CA GLU A 154 -15.47 -8.70 -7.65
C GLU A 154 -14.82 -7.61 -6.78
N LEU A 155 -14.61 -6.40 -7.32
CA LEU A 155 -13.97 -5.28 -6.63
C LEU A 155 -14.75 -3.98 -6.82
N ARG A 156 -15.16 -3.36 -5.69
CA ARG A 156 -15.77 -2.02 -5.64
C ARG A 156 -14.83 -1.02 -4.97
N ILE A 157 -14.50 0.09 -5.62
CA ILE A 157 -13.72 1.16 -4.99
C ILE A 157 -14.57 1.91 -3.97
N ILE A 158 -14.02 2.13 -2.78
CA ILE A 158 -14.68 2.83 -1.67
C ILE A 158 -14.04 4.22 -1.53
N ARG A 159 -14.82 5.27 -1.81
CA ARG A 159 -14.39 6.68 -1.67
C ARG A 159 -15.22 7.45 -0.64
N THR A 160 -16.40 6.96 -0.30
CA THR A 160 -17.35 7.62 0.59
C THR A 160 -17.96 6.64 1.56
N ARG A 161 -18.59 7.16 2.61
CA ARG A 161 -19.42 6.35 3.53
C ARG A 161 -20.58 5.66 2.81
N ALA A 162 -21.13 6.30 1.78
CA ALA A 162 -22.20 5.72 0.96
C ALA A 162 -21.71 4.50 0.18
N ASP A 163 -20.48 4.54 -0.38
CA ASP A 163 -19.89 3.39 -1.07
C ASP A 163 -19.70 2.21 -0.10
N LEU A 164 -19.20 2.50 1.11
CA LEU A 164 -19.04 1.49 2.15
C LEU A 164 -20.39 0.90 2.58
N GLN A 165 -21.41 1.73 2.80
CA GLN A 165 -22.75 1.25 3.15
C GLN A 165 -23.31 0.36 2.03
N ALA A 166 -23.20 0.78 0.78
CA ALA A 166 -23.67 0.00 -0.36
C ALA A 166 -22.93 -1.33 -0.53
N LEU A 167 -21.64 -1.39 -0.15
CA LEU A 167 -20.89 -2.65 -0.07
C LEU A 167 -21.46 -3.57 1.02
N LEU A 168 -21.66 -3.04 2.22
CA LEU A 168 -22.17 -3.81 3.35
C LEU A 168 -23.58 -4.35 3.07
N ASP A 169 -24.46 -3.54 2.50
CA ASP A 169 -25.82 -3.95 2.12
C ASP A 169 -25.79 -5.06 1.07
N ALA A 170 -24.94 -4.95 0.05
CA ALA A 170 -24.78 -5.98 -0.98
C ALA A 170 -24.28 -7.31 -0.37
N ARG A 171 -23.33 -7.25 0.57
CA ARG A 171 -22.82 -8.44 1.26
C ARG A 171 -23.86 -9.06 2.19
N ALA A 172 -24.65 -8.25 2.88
CA ALA A 172 -25.79 -8.72 3.67
C ALA A 172 -26.84 -9.43 2.80
N ALA A 173 -26.99 -9.03 1.53
CA ALA A 173 -27.81 -9.70 0.53
C ALA A 173 -27.15 -10.93 -0.14
N GLY A 174 -25.95 -11.33 0.29
CA GLY A 174 -25.26 -12.53 -0.20
C GLY A 174 -24.23 -12.29 -1.30
N ALA A 175 -23.94 -11.03 -1.66
CA ALA A 175 -22.85 -10.72 -2.58
C ALA A 175 -21.48 -11.07 -1.95
N THR A 176 -20.53 -11.45 -2.80
CA THR A 176 -19.16 -11.80 -2.37
C THR A 176 -18.12 -10.76 -2.77
N VAL A 177 -18.57 -9.62 -3.32
CA VAL A 177 -17.73 -8.48 -3.73
C VAL A 177 -16.89 -7.94 -2.56
N THR A 178 -15.64 -7.60 -2.85
CA THR A 178 -14.74 -6.94 -1.91
C THR A 178 -14.70 -5.43 -2.19
N GLY A 179 -14.73 -4.63 -1.14
CA GLY A 179 -14.43 -3.20 -1.20
C GLY A 179 -12.92 -2.96 -1.21
N GLY A 180 -12.45 -2.07 -2.10
CA GLY A 180 -11.08 -1.58 -2.10
C GLY A 180 -11.03 -0.12 -1.64
N LEU A 181 -10.39 0.16 -0.51
CA LEU A 181 -10.07 1.51 -0.07
C LEU A 181 -8.61 1.82 -0.43
N LEU A 182 -8.37 2.94 -1.09
CA LEU A 182 -7.03 3.31 -1.53
C LEU A 182 -6.34 4.15 -0.45
N GLY A 183 -5.12 3.76 -0.08
CA GLY A 183 -4.26 4.46 0.85
C GLY A 183 -2.85 4.69 0.31
N ALA A 184 -2.11 5.61 0.91
CA ALA A 184 -0.67 5.78 0.67
C ALA A 184 0.10 5.45 1.94
N GLU A 185 1.17 4.66 1.82
CA GLU A 185 2.08 4.38 2.92
C GLU A 185 3.28 5.33 2.87
N GLY A 186 3.23 6.34 3.73
CA GLY A 186 4.22 7.39 3.86
C GLY A 186 3.91 8.65 3.04
N GLY A 187 3.99 9.79 3.72
CA GLY A 187 3.74 11.13 3.18
C GLY A 187 4.78 11.63 2.19
N HIS A 188 5.89 10.91 1.97
CA HIS A 188 6.87 11.24 0.92
C HIS A 188 6.25 11.15 -0.49
N ALA A 189 5.09 10.50 -0.65
CA ALA A 189 4.27 10.59 -1.85
C ALA A 189 3.77 12.01 -2.17
N LEU A 190 3.80 12.94 -1.20
CA LEU A 190 3.46 14.35 -1.40
C LEU A 190 4.67 15.18 -1.86
N SER A 191 5.89 14.68 -1.65
CA SER A 191 7.14 15.34 -2.07
C SER A 191 7.24 16.81 -1.61
N GLY A 192 6.78 17.10 -0.39
CA GLY A 192 6.82 18.45 0.19
C GLY A 192 5.86 19.48 -0.43
N ASP A 193 4.93 19.05 -1.27
CA ASP A 193 3.96 19.91 -1.96
C ASP A 193 2.53 19.57 -1.53
N ILE A 194 1.82 20.57 -1.00
CA ILE A 194 0.46 20.40 -0.48
C ILE A 194 -0.57 20.12 -1.60
N ASP A 195 -0.32 20.59 -2.82
CA ASP A 195 -1.21 20.36 -3.95
C ASP A 195 -1.26 18.88 -4.33
N ASN A 196 -0.20 18.12 -4.04
CA ASN A 196 -0.17 16.67 -4.23
C ASN A 196 -1.18 15.95 -3.34
N LEU A 197 -1.52 16.49 -2.17
CA LEU A 197 -2.56 15.89 -1.32
C LEU A 197 -3.93 15.95 -2.02
N ALA A 198 -4.25 17.07 -2.67
CA ALA A 198 -5.47 17.22 -3.47
C ALA A 198 -5.45 16.25 -4.66
N ARG A 199 -4.33 16.17 -5.39
CA ARG A 199 -4.16 15.23 -6.52
C ARG A 199 -4.39 13.77 -6.11
N LEU A 200 -3.81 13.34 -4.98
CA LEU A 200 -4.04 11.99 -4.46
C LEU A 200 -5.49 11.80 -4.02
N HIS A 201 -6.06 12.75 -3.28
CA HIS A 201 -7.46 12.67 -2.87
C HIS A 201 -8.41 12.51 -4.08
N ASP A 202 -8.20 13.28 -5.14
CA ASP A 202 -9.00 13.23 -6.36
C ASP A 202 -8.84 11.91 -7.13
N ALA A 203 -7.64 11.31 -7.08
CA ALA A 203 -7.39 9.97 -7.60
C ALA A 203 -8.11 8.85 -6.80
N GLY A 204 -8.59 9.16 -5.58
CA GLY A 204 -9.40 8.28 -4.77
C GLY A 204 -8.77 7.84 -3.45
N PHE A 205 -7.61 8.39 -3.08
CA PHE A 205 -6.99 8.10 -1.79
C PHE A 205 -7.87 8.61 -0.65
N ARG A 206 -8.11 7.77 0.37
CA ARG A 206 -8.88 8.11 1.57
C ARG A 206 -8.13 7.84 2.87
N LEU A 207 -6.92 7.31 2.76
CA LEU A 207 -6.01 7.04 3.87
C LEU A 207 -4.61 7.52 3.49
N LEU A 208 -3.90 8.15 4.44
CA LEU A 208 -2.48 8.47 4.29
C LEU A 208 -1.75 8.11 5.58
N GLY A 209 -0.76 7.23 5.46
CA GLY A 209 0.29 7.02 6.45
C GLY A 209 1.25 8.20 6.41
N LEU A 210 1.46 8.85 7.55
CA LEU A 210 2.24 10.09 7.60
C LEU A 210 3.71 9.86 7.25
N THR A 211 4.29 8.77 7.75
CA THR A 211 5.68 8.37 7.48
C THR A 211 5.77 6.88 7.16
N HIS A 212 6.98 6.44 6.79
CA HIS A 212 7.29 5.04 6.52
C HIS A 212 8.65 4.72 7.16
N PHE A 213 9.61 4.11 6.48
CA PHE A 213 10.89 3.72 7.08
C PHE A 213 11.92 4.84 7.29
N PHE A 214 11.60 6.09 7.02
CA PHE A 214 12.51 7.23 7.20
C PHE A 214 11.70 8.49 7.47
N ASP A 215 12.36 9.52 8.02
CA ASP A 215 11.75 10.84 8.19
C ASP A 215 11.48 11.45 6.81
N ASN A 216 10.37 12.15 6.66
CA ASN A 216 10.04 12.84 5.42
C ASN A 216 9.63 14.28 5.72
N GLU A 217 9.15 14.99 4.70
CA GLU A 217 8.78 16.40 4.81
C GLU A 217 7.67 16.64 5.84
N LEU A 218 6.87 15.63 6.21
CA LEU A 218 5.82 15.73 7.22
C LEU A 218 6.37 15.59 8.65
N GLY A 219 7.51 14.93 8.85
CA GLY A 219 8.15 14.80 10.16
C GLY A 219 8.75 13.42 10.45
N GLY A 220 8.75 13.05 11.74
CA GLY A 220 9.47 11.91 12.29
C GLY A 220 8.86 10.52 12.04
N SER A 221 9.72 9.57 11.71
CA SER A 221 9.46 8.13 11.64
C SER A 221 10.06 7.38 12.84
N LEU A 222 9.44 6.26 13.22
CA LEU A 222 10.02 5.28 14.13
C LEU A 222 11.40 4.80 13.66
N HIS A 223 11.67 4.79 12.35
CA HIS A 223 12.89 4.27 11.77
C HIS A 223 13.77 5.36 11.16
N GLY A 224 13.42 6.63 11.35
CA GLY A 224 14.13 7.78 10.81
C GLY A 224 15.26 8.30 11.69
N GLU A 225 15.96 9.31 11.18
CA GLU A 225 17.14 9.91 11.83
C GLU A 225 16.79 10.73 13.06
N GLY A 226 15.61 11.36 13.07
CA GLY A 226 15.06 12.12 14.19
C GLY A 226 14.55 11.24 15.35
N GLY A 227 14.38 9.94 15.11
CA GLY A 227 14.00 8.96 16.11
C GLY A 227 12.66 9.26 16.81
N SER A 228 12.49 8.76 18.03
CA SER A 228 11.19 8.78 18.73
C SER A 228 10.71 10.17 19.18
N GLY A 229 11.61 11.16 19.22
CA GLY A 229 11.33 12.53 19.64
C GLY A 229 10.93 13.48 18.51
N ALA A 230 11.04 13.06 17.24
CA ALA A 230 10.73 13.92 16.10
C ALA A 230 9.21 14.00 15.84
N GLY A 231 8.60 15.17 16.01
CA GLY A 231 7.17 15.40 15.78
C GLY A 231 6.81 15.69 14.32
N LEU A 232 5.66 16.34 14.12
CA LEU A 232 5.26 16.94 12.85
C LEU A 232 6.16 18.14 12.54
N SER A 233 6.49 18.30 11.26
CA SER A 233 7.08 19.52 10.74
C SER A 233 5.98 20.59 10.54
N PRO A 234 6.33 21.86 10.22
CA PRO A 234 5.35 22.86 9.78
C PRO A 234 4.50 22.39 8.59
N PHE A 235 5.12 21.72 7.61
CA PHE A 235 4.41 21.12 6.48
C PHE A 235 3.53 19.93 6.92
N GLY A 236 3.99 19.12 7.87
CA GLY A 236 3.20 18.03 8.47
C GLY A 236 1.93 18.53 9.15
N HIS A 237 2.01 19.65 9.87
CA HIS A 237 0.82 20.29 10.46
C HIS A 237 -0.17 20.79 9.39
N GLU A 238 0.34 21.37 8.30
CA GLU A 238 -0.50 21.79 7.18
C GLU A 238 -1.21 20.59 6.52
N VAL A 239 -0.47 19.52 6.23
CA VAL A 239 -1.02 18.27 5.67
C VAL A 239 -2.08 17.69 6.60
N LEU A 240 -1.81 17.62 7.91
CA LEU A 240 -2.76 17.10 8.90
C LEU A 240 -4.07 17.89 8.91
N ALA A 241 -4.00 19.23 8.89
CA ALA A 241 -5.18 20.08 8.82
C ALA A 241 -5.99 19.83 7.54
N GLN A 242 -5.30 19.68 6.40
CA GLN A 242 -5.93 19.40 5.11
C GLN A 242 -6.54 17.98 5.03
N MET A 243 -5.95 16.99 5.69
CA MET A 243 -6.52 15.65 5.83
C MET A 243 -7.81 15.65 6.66
N ILE A 244 -7.81 16.36 7.79
CA ILE A 244 -8.99 16.51 8.66
C ILE A 244 -10.12 17.19 7.88
N ALA A 245 -9.82 18.28 7.16
CA ALA A 245 -10.80 19.00 6.35
C ALA A 245 -11.41 18.16 5.21
N ARG A 246 -10.73 17.11 4.75
CA ARG A 246 -11.17 16.19 3.68
C ARG A 246 -11.76 14.88 4.20
N ASP A 247 -11.95 14.73 5.52
CA ASP A 247 -12.37 13.48 6.15
C ASP A 247 -11.47 12.26 5.77
N MET A 248 -10.17 12.49 5.57
CA MET A 248 -9.22 11.41 5.31
C MET A 248 -8.85 10.68 6.59
N VAL A 249 -8.65 9.37 6.49
CA VAL A 249 -8.11 8.53 7.57
C VAL A 249 -6.63 8.82 7.72
N ILE A 250 -6.21 9.10 8.95
CA ILE A 250 -4.80 9.32 9.29
C ILE A 250 -4.23 7.99 9.76
N ASP A 251 -3.16 7.52 9.15
CA ASP A 251 -2.49 6.29 9.59
C ASP A 251 -1.16 6.62 10.29
N LEU A 252 -1.03 6.13 11.52
CA LEU A 252 0.11 6.31 12.39
C LEU A 252 1.08 5.12 12.36
N ALA A 253 0.82 4.11 11.53
CA ALA A 253 1.85 3.11 11.21
C ALA A 253 3.15 3.82 10.81
N HIS A 254 4.27 3.40 11.39
CA HIS A 254 5.61 4.00 11.26
C HIS A 254 5.82 5.40 11.85
N ALA A 255 4.78 6.14 12.25
CA ALA A 255 4.93 7.47 12.85
C ALA A 255 5.70 7.39 14.17
N SER A 256 6.60 8.34 14.41
CA SER A 256 7.28 8.42 15.71
C SER A 256 6.27 8.59 16.85
N PRO A 257 6.61 8.22 18.10
CA PRO A 257 5.73 8.45 19.25
C PRO A 257 5.40 9.93 19.46
N GLN A 258 6.32 10.85 19.14
CA GLN A 258 6.06 12.27 19.25
C GLN A 258 5.04 12.76 18.21
N MET A 259 5.20 12.35 16.94
CA MET A 259 4.23 12.65 15.88
C MET A 259 2.85 12.09 16.22
N ALA A 260 2.79 10.84 16.71
CA ALA A 260 1.54 10.22 17.14
C ALA A 260 0.84 11.02 18.25
N ARG A 261 1.58 11.50 19.27
CA ARG A 261 1.03 12.36 20.33
C ARG A 261 0.48 13.67 19.78
N GLU A 262 1.19 14.30 18.85
CA GLU A 262 0.74 15.57 18.26
C GLU A 262 -0.53 15.39 17.41
N VAL A 263 -0.63 14.31 16.65
CA VAL A 263 -1.85 13.96 15.89
C VAL A 263 -3.02 13.70 16.82
N LEU A 264 -2.82 12.93 17.90
CA LEU A 264 -3.87 12.64 18.88
C LEU A 264 -4.36 13.89 19.63
N ALA A 265 -3.53 14.92 19.73
CA ALA A 265 -3.90 16.20 20.33
C ALA A 265 -4.70 17.12 19.38
N GLN A 266 -4.83 16.79 18.09
CA GLN A 266 -5.59 17.61 17.16
C GLN A 266 -7.07 17.26 17.14
N ASP A 267 -7.91 18.28 17.32
CA ASP A 267 -9.36 18.14 17.23
C ASP A 267 -9.79 17.69 15.82
N GLY A 268 -10.66 16.69 15.77
CA GLY A 268 -11.17 16.14 14.51
C GLY A 268 -10.25 15.14 13.83
N ALA A 269 -9.03 14.89 14.35
CA ALA A 269 -8.19 13.80 13.89
C ALA A 269 -8.88 12.44 14.10
N ARG A 270 -8.79 11.56 13.09
CA ARG A 270 -9.32 10.19 13.13
C ARG A 270 -8.19 9.21 12.82
N PRO A 271 -7.22 9.04 13.74
CA PRO A 271 -6.08 8.19 13.49
C PRO A 271 -6.43 6.71 13.64
N ILE A 272 -5.74 5.88 12.87
CA ILE A 272 -5.61 4.45 13.09
C ILE A 272 -4.12 4.09 13.16
N VAL A 273 -3.81 2.87 13.58
CA VAL A 273 -2.54 2.23 13.27
C VAL A 273 -2.87 1.03 12.39
N SER A 274 -2.69 1.16 11.08
CA SER A 274 -3.15 0.15 10.11
C SER A 274 -2.46 -1.20 10.29
N HIS A 275 -1.18 -1.16 10.70
CA HIS A 275 -0.39 -2.34 10.99
C HIS A 275 0.70 -2.03 12.03
N THR A 276 0.73 -2.81 13.10
CA THR A 276 1.73 -2.79 14.19
C THR A 276 1.59 -4.08 15.00
N GLY A 277 2.55 -4.37 15.88
CA GLY A 277 2.43 -5.35 16.95
C GLY A 277 2.15 -4.72 18.32
N ILE A 278 2.13 -5.57 19.35
CA ILE A 278 1.97 -5.19 20.76
C ILE A 278 3.36 -5.15 21.41
N TYR A 279 3.75 -3.99 21.95
CA TYR A 279 5.12 -3.78 22.42
C TYR A 279 5.48 -4.65 23.63
N SER A 280 4.59 -4.80 24.60
CA SER A 280 4.81 -5.68 25.77
C SER A 280 5.03 -7.16 25.42
N HIS A 281 4.63 -7.61 24.23
CA HIS A 281 4.88 -8.97 23.74
C HIS A 281 6.07 -9.08 22.79
N CYS A 282 6.35 -8.03 22.01
CA CYS A 282 7.46 -7.98 21.07
C CYS A 282 8.08 -6.58 21.13
N PRO A 283 9.11 -6.37 21.97
CA PRO A 283 9.69 -5.05 22.21
C PRO A 283 10.60 -4.66 21.04
N THR A 284 9.99 -4.23 19.95
CA THR A 284 10.67 -3.73 18.75
C THR A 284 10.36 -2.26 18.56
N GLN A 285 11.26 -1.53 17.92
CA GLN A 285 11.06 -0.12 17.55
C GLN A 285 9.86 0.10 16.62
N ARG A 286 9.35 -0.94 15.95
CA ARG A 286 8.16 -0.86 15.10
C ARG A 286 6.85 -0.79 15.89
N ASN A 287 6.85 -1.20 17.16
CA ASN A 287 5.66 -1.25 18.01
C ASN A 287 5.60 -0.03 18.93
N PHE A 288 4.42 0.56 19.07
CA PHE A 288 4.20 1.64 20.03
C PHE A 288 4.26 1.12 21.47
N PRO A 289 4.99 1.80 22.37
CA PRO A 289 4.89 1.53 23.80
C PRO A 289 3.45 1.63 24.30
N ASP A 290 3.08 0.71 25.20
CA ASP A 290 1.77 0.64 25.88
C ASP A 290 1.46 1.93 26.68
#